data_AF-S8FWE3-F1
#
_entry.id   AF-S8FWE3-F1
#
_cell.length_a   1.000
_cell.length_b   1.000
_cell.length_c   1.000
_cell.angle_alpha   90.00
_cell.angle_beta   90.00
_cell.angle_gamma   90.00
#
_symmetry.space_group_name_H-M   'P 1'
#
loop_
_entity.id
_entity.type
_entity.pdbx_description
1 polymer ?
#
loop_
_entity_poly.entity_id
_entity_poly.type
_entity_poly.pdbx_seq_one_letter_code
_entity_poly.pdbx_strand_id
1 'polypeptide(L)'
;RDYLSIPNQKHRAALIRLLASDHPLAVEQMRRRTPPVPREWRVCRFCARRGSIEDEAHTLLRCPGAMLAEPRRRFSGQVLAVRRDLRVSMAITPLSFLAEVVRDADTVGHLAELAHTVFVLCETLPMVVIASEEQLLQLS
;
A
#
# COMPACT_ATOMS: atom_id res chain seq x y z
N ARG A 1 14.88 9.62 -14.29
CA ARG A 1 13.86 9.25 -13.29
C ARG A 1 13.07 8.10 -13.88
N ASP A 2 13.17 6.92 -13.30
CA ASP A 2 12.79 5.67 -13.98
C ASP A 2 11.28 5.49 -14.09
N TYR A 3 10.48 6.19 -13.28
CA TYR A 3 9.02 6.18 -13.46
C TYR A 3 8.56 6.73 -14.82
N LEU A 4 9.39 7.49 -15.56
CA LEU A 4 9.06 7.97 -16.90
C LEU A 4 9.08 6.86 -17.95
N SER A 5 9.78 5.74 -17.69
CA SER A 5 9.82 4.59 -18.60
C SER A 5 8.55 3.73 -18.53
N ILE A 6 7.70 3.91 -17.50
CA ILE A 6 6.46 3.16 -17.32
C ILE A 6 5.48 3.53 -18.45
N PRO A 7 5.14 2.62 -19.39
CA PRO A 7 4.33 2.98 -20.55
C PRO A 7 2.89 3.34 -20.19
N ASN A 8 2.30 2.59 -19.24
CA ASN A 8 0.92 2.79 -18.81
C ASN A 8 0.79 4.06 -17.97
N GLN A 9 0.04 5.04 -18.50
CA GLN A 9 -0.18 6.33 -17.84
C GLN A 9 -0.85 6.21 -16.46
N LYS A 10 -1.81 5.30 -16.29
CA LYS A 10 -2.51 5.11 -15.01
C LYS A 10 -1.58 4.54 -13.94
N HIS A 11 -0.73 3.60 -14.31
CA HIS A 11 0.28 3.03 -13.40
C HIS A 11 1.29 4.10 -12.99
N ARG A 12 1.80 4.85 -13.96
CA ARG A 12 2.72 5.97 -13.70
C ARG A 12 2.10 7.02 -12.78
N ALA A 13 0.85 7.39 -13.01
CA ALA A 13 0.13 8.33 -12.15
C ALA A 13 -0.05 7.78 -10.73
N ALA A 14 -0.39 6.50 -10.57
CA ALA A 14 -0.50 5.86 -9.26
C ALA A 14 0.84 5.86 -8.51
N LEU A 15 1.95 5.56 -9.19
CA LEU A 15 3.27 5.61 -8.56
C LEU A 15 3.65 7.02 -8.13
N ILE A 16 3.40 8.04 -8.97
CA ILE A 16 3.67 9.44 -8.61
C ILE A 16 2.86 9.83 -7.37
N ARG A 17 1.56 9.48 -7.34
CA ARG A 17 0.69 9.71 -6.18
C ARG A 17 1.19 8.99 -4.94
N LEU A 18 1.66 7.75 -5.07
CA LEU A 18 2.26 6.99 -3.96
C LEU A 18 3.49 7.74 -3.39
N LEU A 19 4.43 8.14 -4.25
CA LEU A 19 5.67 8.81 -3.85
C LEU A 19 5.45 10.23 -3.31
N ALA A 20 4.40 10.92 -3.76
CA ALA A 20 4.04 12.26 -3.31
C ALA A 20 3.12 12.26 -2.08
N SER A 21 2.86 11.09 -1.48
CA SER A 21 1.90 10.92 -0.38
C SER A 21 0.50 11.46 -0.71
N ASP A 22 0.08 11.37 -1.98
CA ASP A 22 -1.22 11.83 -2.51
C ASP A 22 -2.09 10.67 -2.98
N HIS A 23 -2.23 9.66 -2.12
CA HIS A 23 -2.87 8.39 -2.42
C HIS A 23 -4.07 8.11 -1.51
N PRO A 24 -5.00 7.21 -1.91
CA PRO A 24 -6.27 7.01 -1.21
C PRO A 24 -6.18 6.24 0.11
N LEU A 25 -4.99 5.80 0.54
CA LEU A 25 -4.80 5.06 1.78
C LEU A 25 -5.17 5.91 3.01
N ALA A 26 -5.73 5.29 4.04
CA ALA A 26 -6.22 6.00 5.21
C ALA A 26 -5.10 6.77 5.95
N VAL A 27 -3.84 6.30 5.90
CA VAL A 27 -2.70 7.00 6.50
C VAL A 27 -2.60 8.45 6.01
N GLU A 28 -2.90 8.73 4.74
CA GLU A 28 -2.90 10.08 4.18
C GLU A 28 -4.28 10.73 4.22
N GLN A 29 -5.32 10.01 3.81
CA GLN A 29 -6.66 10.60 3.71
C GLN A 29 -7.21 11.04 5.07
N MET A 30 -6.93 10.29 6.14
CA MET A 30 -7.40 10.63 7.49
C MET A 30 -6.46 11.59 8.22
N ARG A 31 -5.19 11.69 7.82
CA ARG A 31 -4.26 12.74 8.30
C ARG A 31 -4.74 14.13 7.92
N ARG A 32 -5.38 14.26 6.76
CA ARG A 32 -5.86 15.52 6.17
C ARG A 32 -7.26 15.94 6.65
N ARG A 33 -7.95 15.14 7.47
CA ARG A 33 -9.26 15.48 8.03
C ARG A 33 -9.15 16.60 9.07
N THR A 34 -10.29 17.22 9.40
CA THR A 34 -10.40 18.21 10.47
C THR A 34 -11.48 17.78 11.47
N PRO A 35 -11.10 17.40 12.71
CA PRO A 35 -9.72 17.25 13.19
C PRO A 35 -8.99 16.06 12.52
N PRO A 36 -7.64 16.07 12.46
CA PRO A 36 -6.88 14.92 11.98
C PRO A 36 -7.13 13.66 12.83
N VAL A 37 -7.30 12.51 12.19
CA VAL A 37 -7.49 11.24 12.91
C VAL A 37 -6.13 10.73 13.42
N PRO A 38 -6.02 10.31 14.69
CA PRO A 38 -4.82 9.66 15.24
C PRO A 38 -4.35 8.48 14.39
N ARG A 39 -3.04 8.26 14.27
CA ARG A 39 -2.48 7.27 13.33
C ARG A 39 -2.97 5.85 13.65
N GLU A 40 -3.01 5.53 14.93
CA GLU A 40 -3.48 4.28 15.52
C GLU A 40 -4.94 3.95 15.18
N TRP A 41 -5.75 4.96 14.84
CA TRP A 41 -7.17 4.80 14.50
C TRP A 41 -7.40 4.70 12.98
N ARG A 42 -6.36 4.85 12.16
CA ARG A 42 -6.44 4.75 10.69
C ARG A 42 -6.46 3.30 10.23
N VAL A 43 -7.43 2.54 10.72
CA VAL A 43 -7.57 1.09 10.50
C VAL A 43 -7.72 0.77 9.00
N CYS A 44 -7.05 -0.30 8.58
CA CYS A 44 -7.11 -0.80 7.21
C CYS A 44 -8.51 -1.28 6.82
N ARG A 45 -9.08 -0.69 5.77
CA ARG A 45 -10.40 -1.05 5.23
C ARG A 45 -10.47 -2.45 4.62
N PHE A 46 -9.33 -3.02 4.24
CA PHE A 46 -9.28 -4.33 3.58
C PHE A 46 -9.30 -5.50 4.56
N CYS A 47 -8.75 -5.32 5.77
CA CYS A 47 -8.71 -6.38 6.77
C CYS A 47 -9.50 -6.05 8.04
N ALA A 48 -9.79 -4.77 8.30
CA ALA A 48 -10.48 -4.28 9.49
C ALA A 48 -9.91 -4.82 10.82
N ARG A 49 -8.63 -5.18 10.85
CA ARG A 49 -7.99 -5.77 12.04
C ARG A 49 -7.47 -4.70 12.98
N ARG A 50 -7.57 -4.98 14.28
CA ARG A 50 -7.00 -4.10 15.31
C ARG A 50 -5.49 -3.95 15.12
N GLY A 51 -4.99 -2.72 15.28
CA GLY A 51 -3.57 -2.39 15.11
C GLY A 51 -3.05 -2.46 13.67
N SER A 52 -3.89 -2.87 12.70
CA SER A 52 -3.52 -2.87 11.27
C SER A 52 -3.83 -1.51 10.66
N ILE A 53 -2.81 -0.66 10.56
CA ILE A 53 -2.94 0.68 10.00
C ILE A 53 -2.89 0.63 8.47
N GLU A 54 -3.77 1.37 7.80
CA GLU A 54 -3.81 1.45 6.33
C GLU A 54 -2.69 2.34 5.77
N ASP A 55 -1.46 1.82 5.82
CA ASP A 55 -0.28 2.44 5.21
C ASP A 55 0.23 1.62 4.01
N GLU A 56 1.28 2.11 3.36
CA GLU A 56 1.85 1.52 2.15
C GLU A 56 2.44 0.15 2.45
N ALA A 57 3.19 0.01 3.55
CA ALA A 57 3.80 -1.25 3.95
C ALA A 57 2.74 -2.32 4.24
N HIS A 58 1.68 -1.96 4.98
CA HIS A 58 0.59 -2.87 5.25
C HIS A 58 -0.15 -3.23 3.96
N THR A 59 -0.65 -2.25 3.22
CA THR A 59 -1.56 -2.47 2.10
C THR A 59 -0.86 -3.14 0.91
N LEU A 60 0.37 -2.71 0.58
CA LEU A 60 1.09 -3.22 -0.58
C LEU A 60 1.78 -4.56 -0.31
N LEU A 61 2.14 -4.89 0.95
CA LEU A 61 3.01 -6.04 1.21
C LEU A 61 2.44 -7.06 2.20
N ARG A 62 1.61 -6.66 3.17
CA ARG A 62 1.30 -7.52 4.33
C ARG A 62 -0.19 -7.79 4.55
N CYS A 63 -1.07 -6.98 3.99
CA CYS A 63 -2.48 -6.97 4.38
C CYS A 63 -3.15 -8.33 4.11
N PRO A 64 -3.75 -8.97 5.12
CA PRO A 64 -4.40 -10.27 4.96
C PRO A 64 -5.77 -10.18 4.28
N GLY A 65 -6.23 -9.00 3.88
CA GLY A 65 -7.49 -8.81 3.17
C GLY A 65 -7.52 -9.57 1.84
N ALA A 66 -8.59 -10.34 1.61
CA ALA A 66 -8.70 -11.25 0.46
C ALA A 66 -8.54 -10.53 -0.89
N MET A 67 -9.07 -9.30 -1.01
CA MET A 67 -8.98 -8.48 -2.22
C MET A 67 -7.53 -8.12 -2.59
N LEU A 68 -6.61 -8.14 -1.63
CA LEU A 68 -5.21 -7.80 -1.84
C LEU A 68 -4.31 -9.04 -2.01
N ALA A 69 -4.84 -10.25 -1.81
CA ALA A 69 -4.02 -11.46 -1.85
C ALA A 69 -3.42 -11.70 -3.25
N GLU A 70 -4.25 -11.62 -4.30
CA GLU A 70 -3.79 -11.85 -5.68
C GLU A 70 -2.88 -10.74 -6.22
N PRO A 71 -3.25 -9.44 -6.13
CA PRO A 71 -2.35 -8.37 -6.58
C PRO A 71 -0.97 -8.42 -5.92
N ARG A 72 -0.91 -8.69 -4.61
CA ARG A 72 0.37 -8.81 -3.90
C ARG A 72 1.16 -10.02 -4.34
N ARG A 73 0.52 -11.19 -4.49
CA ARG A 73 1.19 -12.41 -4.96
C ARG A 73 1.79 -12.20 -6.35
N ARG A 74 1.03 -11.61 -7.27
CA ARG A 74 1.50 -11.27 -8.63
C ARG A 74 2.70 -10.35 -8.58
N PHE A 75 2.61 -9.25 -7.83
CA PHE A 75 3.70 -8.29 -7.66
C PHE A 75 4.97 -8.95 -7.10
N SER A 76 4.86 -9.70 -6.00
CA SER A 76 6.00 -10.40 -5.41
C SER A 76 6.60 -11.42 -6.39
N GLY A 77 5.78 -12.15 -7.13
CA GLY A 77 6.25 -13.09 -8.16
C GLY A 77 7.04 -12.39 -9.28
N GLN A 78 6.52 -11.26 -9.78
CA GLN A 78 7.19 -10.48 -10.82
C GLN A 78 8.52 -9.88 -10.34
N VAL A 79 8.53 -9.24 -9.17
CA VAL A 79 9.75 -8.65 -8.60
C VAL A 79 10.81 -9.71 -8.35
N LEU A 80 10.44 -10.84 -7.71
CA LEU A 80 11.39 -11.89 -7.38
C LEU A 80 11.84 -12.71 -8.60
N ALA A 81 11.11 -12.66 -9.72
CA ALA A 81 11.57 -13.25 -10.98
C ALA A 81 12.77 -12.48 -11.56
N VAL A 82 12.80 -11.16 -11.38
CA VAL A 82 13.86 -10.26 -11.90
C VAL A 82 14.98 -10.06 -10.87
N ARG A 83 14.62 -9.83 -9.60
CA ARG A 83 15.52 -9.45 -8.51
C ARG A 83 15.37 -10.40 -7.30
N ARG A 84 15.88 -11.62 -7.45
CA ARG A 84 15.80 -12.68 -6.42
C ARG A 84 16.45 -12.29 -5.09
N ASP A 85 17.46 -11.43 -5.15
CA ASP A 85 18.20 -10.89 -4.00
C ASP A 85 17.31 -10.08 -3.05
N LEU A 86 16.25 -9.44 -3.57
CA LEU A 86 15.30 -8.66 -2.77
C LEU A 86 14.44 -9.53 -1.84
N ARG A 87 14.47 -10.86 -1.98
CA ARG A 87 13.76 -11.78 -1.08
C ARG A 87 14.20 -11.61 0.37
N VAL A 88 15.48 -11.29 0.60
CA VAL A 88 16.01 -11.03 1.94
C VAL A 88 15.52 -9.68 2.46
N SER A 89 15.58 -8.62 1.64
CA SER A 89 15.09 -7.28 2.02
C SER A 89 13.62 -7.30 2.44
N MET A 90 12.78 -8.05 1.70
CA MET A 90 11.37 -8.28 2.03
C MET A 90 11.16 -8.90 3.42
N ALA A 91 12.10 -9.74 3.88
CA ALA A 91 12.04 -10.39 5.19
C ALA A 91 12.51 -9.48 6.34
N ILE A 92 13.38 -8.49 6.07
CA ILE A 92 13.92 -7.58 7.10
C ILE A 92 12.95 -6.44 7.38
N THR A 93 12.67 -5.60 6.38
CA THR A 93 11.77 -4.44 6.53
C THR A 93 11.00 -4.15 5.23
N PRO A 94 9.67 -3.96 5.29
CA PRO A 94 8.86 -3.65 4.11
C PRO A 94 9.26 -2.34 3.45
N LEU A 95 9.65 -1.35 4.25
CA LEU A 95 9.99 -0.03 3.73
C LEU A 95 11.32 -0.07 2.99
N SER A 96 12.30 -0.85 3.46
CA SER A 96 13.56 -1.04 2.74
C SER A 96 13.32 -1.76 1.41
N PHE A 97 12.49 -2.80 1.42
CA PHE A 97 12.10 -3.50 0.20
C PHE A 97 11.40 -2.56 -0.81
N LEU A 98 10.41 -1.76 -0.36
CA LEU A 98 9.77 -0.78 -1.25
C LEU A 98 10.77 0.25 -1.77
N ALA A 99 11.68 0.74 -0.92
CA ALA A 99 12.69 1.70 -1.33
C ALA A 99 13.68 1.13 -2.36
N GLU A 100 14.02 -0.16 -2.27
CA GLU A 100 14.83 -0.84 -3.28
C GLU A 100 14.08 -1.01 -4.60
N VAL A 101 12.83 -1.45 -4.56
CA VAL A 101 11.97 -1.60 -5.76
C VAL A 101 11.74 -0.27 -6.48
N VAL A 102 11.56 0.84 -5.74
CA VAL A 102 11.35 2.17 -6.35
C VAL A 102 12.58 2.67 -7.11
N ARG A 103 13.79 2.27 -6.70
CA ARG A 103 15.06 2.75 -7.28
C ARG A 103 15.53 1.91 -8.46
N ASP A 104 14.85 0.81 -8.76
CA ASP A 104 15.27 -0.16 -9.76
C ASP A 104 14.32 -0.11 -10.97
N ALA A 105 14.88 0.20 -12.13
CA ALA A 105 14.11 0.43 -13.35
C ALA A 105 13.34 -0.82 -13.83
N ASP A 106 13.83 -2.02 -13.49
CA ASP A 106 13.22 -3.28 -13.91
C ASP A 106 12.05 -3.69 -13.01
N THR A 107 12.00 -3.19 -11.77
CA THR A 107 10.96 -3.57 -10.79
C THR A 107 9.95 -2.46 -10.48
N VAL A 108 10.31 -1.19 -10.69
CA VAL A 108 9.44 -0.03 -10.39
C VAL A 108 8.11 -0.07 -11.17
N GLY A 109 8.10 -0.63 -12.38
CA GLY A 109 6.88 -0.83 -13.17
C GLY A 109 5.88 -1.77 -12.51
N HIS A 110 6.35 -2.82 -11.83
CA HIS A 110 5.50 -3.77 -11.11
C HIS A 110 4.89 -3.12 -9.86
N LEU A 111 5.65 -2.26 -9.16
CA LEU A 111 5.11 -1.49 -8.04
C LEU A 111 4.03 -0.51 -8.50
N ALA A 112 4.21 0.12 -9.66
CA ALA A 112 3.23 1.03 -10.24
C ALA A 112 1.91 0.33 -10.61
N GLU A 113 1.98 -0.89 -11.16
CA GLU A 113 0.81 -1.75 -11.42
C GLU A 113 0.09 -2.13 -10.13
N LEU A 114 0.83 -2.55 -9.10
CA LEU A 114 0.26 -2.87 -7.79
C LEU A 114 -0.41 -1.65 -7.15
N ALA A 115 0.27 -0.51 -7.11
CA ALA A 115 -0.25 0.72 -6.54
C ALA A 115 -1.54 1.16 -7.25
N HIS A 116 -1.58 1.11 -8.59
CA HIS A 116 -2.78 1.41 -9.35
C HIS A 116 -3.94 0.48 -8.98
N THR A 117 -3.68 -0.83 -8.94
CA THR A 117 -4.68 -1.84 -8.60
C THR A 117 -5.24 -1.60 -7.19
N VAL A 118 -4.37 -1.38 -6.21
CA VAL A 118 -4.76 -1.09 -4.82
C VAL A 118 -5.59 0.19 -4.74
N PHE A 119 -5.22 1.24 -5.47
CA PHE A 119 -5.98 2.50 -5.45
C PHE A 119 -7.37 2.34 -6.03
N VAL A 120 -7.53 1.57 -7.11
CA VAL A 120 -8.85 1.22 -7.65
C VAL A 120 -9.68 0.44 -6.61
N LEU A 121 -9.07 -0.52 -5.90
CA LEU A 121 -9.78 -1.25 -4.84
C LEU A 121 -10.17 -0.34 -3.65
N CYS A 122 -9.38 0.68 -3.34
CA CYS A 122 -9.74 1.68 -2.33
C CYS A 122 -11.03 2.45 -2.70
N GLU A 123 -11.36 2.59 -3.97
CA GLU A 123 -12.61 3.24 -4.42
C GLU A 123 -13.83 2.34 -4.18
N THR A 124 -13.64 1.03 -4.04
CA THR A 124 -14.73 0.05 -3.83
C THR A 124 -15.09 -0.18 -2.36
N LEU A 125 -14.24 0.26 -1.43
CA LEU A 125 -14.43 0.04 0.00
C LEU A 125 -14.35 1.37 0.77
N PRO A 126 -15.34 1.66 1.64
CA PRO A 126 -15.27 2.83 2.51
C PRO A 126 -14.14 2.67 3.52
N MET A 127 -13.54 3.78 3.94
CA MET A 127 -12.60 3.76 5.06
C MET A 127 -13.33 3.38 6.35
N VAL A 128 -12.64 2.64 7.22
CA VAL A 128 -13.15 2.33 8.57
C VAL A 128 -13.07 3.59 9.43
N VAL A 129 -14.19 4.01 10.00
CA VAL A 129 -14.25 5.16 10.91
C VAL A 129 -14.38 4.64 12.34
N ILE A 130 -13.37 4.93 13.15
CA ILE A 130 -13.35 4.65 14.58
C ILE A 130 -13.77 5.93 15.32
N ALA A 131 -14.85 5.85 16.08
CA ALA A 131 -15.41 6.96 16.85
C ALA A 131 -15.00 6.94 18.33
N SER A 132 -14.54 5.79 18.84
CA SER A 132 -14.12 5.63 20.23
C SER A 132 -13.05 4.55 20.38
N GLU A 133 -12.32 4.61 21.50
CA GLU A 133 -11.36 3.56 21.87
C GLU A 133 -12.03 2.20 22.10
N GLU A 134 -13.25 2.18 22.64
CA GLU A 134 -14.03 0.96 22.80
C GLU A 134 -14.29 0.26 21.45
N GLN A 135 -14.67 1.03 20.43
CA GLN A 135 -14.86 0.50 19.08
C GLN A 135 -13.56 -0.06 18.51
N LEU A 136 -12.42 0.59 18.76
CA LEU A 136 -11.11 0.10 18.35
C LEU A 136 -10.76 -1.24 19.00
N LEU A 137 -11.09 -1.39 20.29
CA LEU A 137 -10.82 -2.61 21.06
C LEU A 137 -11.69 -3.80 20.62
N GLN A 138 -12.88 -3.55 20.07
CA GLN A 138 -13.80 -4.57 19.54
C GLN A 138 -13.35 -5.17 18.20
N LEU A 139 -12.40 -4.56 17.50
CA LEU A 139 -11.83 -5.14 16.29
C LEU A 139 -11.01 -6.40 16.61
N SER A 140 -11.13 -7.40 15.73
CA SER A 140 -10.38 -8.66 15.77
C SER A 140 -8.89 -8.48 15.53
#